data_AF-A0A6M0RBJ0-F1
#
_entry.id   AF-A0A6M0RBJ0-F1
#
_cell.length_a   1.000
_cell.length_b   1.000
_cell.length_c   1.000
_cell.angle_alpha   90.00
_cell.angle_beta   90.00
_cell.angle_gamma   90.00
#
_symmetry.space_group_name_H-M   'P 1'
#
loop_
_entity.id
_entity.type
_entity.pdbx_description
1 polymer ?
#
loop_
_entity_poly.entity_id
_entity_poly.type
_entity_poly.pdbx_seq_one_letter_code
_entity_poly.pdbx_strand_id
1 'polypeptide(L)'
;MTKNKRNNTIFYILGIIISGMLSLFLTYYYYINKSFKENIIKGNQCVNAEEYEEAIKFYKEGLRYKNNSEIYTKVQDIIKIKDSKKFYSTGISFKKEGKYKEAVDMFKKVYDKDKKRYLNAKNEIEECTRLCNMQR
;
A
#
# COMPACT_ATOMS: atom_id res chain seq x y z
N MET A 1 -62.82 -4.13 -20.26
CA MET A 1 -61.66 -3.42 -20.86
C MET A 1 -60.79 -2.62 -19.88
N THR A 2 -61.29 -2.18 -18.72
CA THR A 2 -60.56 -1.30 -17.78
C THR A 2 -59.40 -1.97 -17.02
N LYS A 3 -59.52 -3.26 -16.69
CA LYS A 3 -58.51 -4.04 -15.94
C LYS A 3 -57.15 -4.11 -16.67
N ASN A 4 -57.16 -4.29 -18.00
CA ASN A 4 -55.94 -4.41 -18.80
C ASN A 4 -55.18 -3.07 -18.89
N LYS A 5 -55.90 -1.95 -19.05
CA LYS A 5 -55.32 -0.60 -19.05
C LYS A 5 -54.66 -0.26 -17.71
N ARG A 6 -55.33 -0.59 -16.58
CA ARG A 6 -54.78 -0.42 -15.23
C ARG A 6 -53.51 -1.23 -15.01
N ASN A 7 -53.47 -2.49 -15.47
CA ASN A 7 -52.28 -3.33 -15.37
C ASN A 7 -51.11 -2.76 -16.19
N ASN A 8 -51.34 -2.26 -17.40
CA ASN A 8 -50.31 -1.62 -18.23
C ASN A 8 -49.77 -0.34 -17.59
N THR A 9 -50.64 0.48 -16.97
CA THR A 9 -50.20 1.66 -16.20
C THR A 9 -49.32 1.26 -15.00
N ILE A 10 -49.66 0.17 -14.30
CA ILE A 10 -48.85 -0.34 -13.19
C ILE A 10 -47.46 -0.80 -13.69
N PHE A 11 -47.38 -1.54 -14.79
CA PHE A 11 -46.10 -1.97 -15.36
C PHE A 11 -45.21 -0.79 -15.77
N TYR A 12 -45.80 0.27 -16.35
CA TYR A 12 -45.07 1.48 -16.71
C TYR A 12 -44.49 2.20 -15.47
N ILE A 13 -45.28 2.36 -14.41
CA ILE A 13 -44.83 2.99 -13.15
C ILE A 13 -43.70 2.17 -12.52
N LEU A 14 -43.82 0.84 -12.50
CA LEU A 14 -42.77 -0.04 -11.99
C LEU A 14 -41.48 0.10 -12.81
N GLY A 15 -41.57 0.23 -14.14
CA GLY A 15 -40.42 0.47 -15.01
C GLY A 15 -39.66 1.75 -14.65
N ILE A 16 -40.36 2.85 -14.38
CA ILE A 16 -39.74 4.12 -13.96
C ILE A 16 -39.03 3.95 -12.63
N ILE A 17 -39.67 3.32 -11.64
CA ILE A 17 -39.09 3.10 -10.31
C ILE A 17 -37.82 2.26 -10.40
N ILE A 18 -37.85 1.17 -11.18
CA ILE A 18 -36.68 0.31 -11.41
C ILE A 18 -35.57 1.08 -12.11
N SER A 19 -35.88 1.89 -13.13
CA SER A 19 -34.88 2.71 -13.83
C SER A 19 -34.22 3.73 -12.91
N GLY A 20 -35.00 4.34 -12.01
CA GLY A 20 -34.52 5.25 -10.98
C GLY A 20 -33.57 4.55 -10.02
N MET A 21 -33.97 3.38 -9.48
CA MET A 21 -33.12 2.58 -8.61
C MET A 21 -31.81 2.15 -9.29
N LEU A 22 -31.87 1.76 -10.56
CA LEU A 22 -30.67 1.38 -11.32
C LEU A 22 -29.71 2.56 -11.48
N SER A 23 -30.22 3.76 -11.80
CA SER A 23 -29.39 4.96 -11.93
C SER A 23 -28.68 5.34 -10.62
N LEU A 24 -29.36 5.20 -9.48
CA LEU A 24 -28.79 5.43 -8.15
C LEU A 24 -27.72 4.39 -7.82
N PHE A 25 -27.97 3.13 -8.13
CA PHE A 25 -27.00 2.06 -7.94
C PHE A 25 -25.73 2.29 -8.77
N LEU A 26 -25.87 2.69 -10.04
CA LEU A 26 -24.74 2.96 -10.93
C LEU A 26 -23.91 4.16 -10.46
N THR A 27 -24.55 5.25 -10.04
CA THR A 27 -23.83 6.43 -9.53
C THR A 27 -23.10 6.13 -8.22
N TYR A 28 -23.72 5.37 -7.32
CA TYR A 28 -23.08 4.88 -6.09
C TYR A 28 -21.88 3.97 -6.38
N TYR A 29 -22.03 3.01 -7.28
CA TYR A 29 -20.94 2.11 -7.70
C TYR A 29 -19.79 2.88 -8.35
N TYR A 30 -20.09 3.87 -9.20
CA TYR A 30 -19.09 4.74 -9.80
C TYR A 30 -18.31 5.52 -8.73
N TYR A 31 -19.01 6.13 -7.77
CA TYR A 31 -18.40 6.88 -6.67
C TYR A 31 -17.41 6.02 -5.87
N ILE A 32 -17.83 4.82 -5.43
CA ILE A 32 -16.97 3.88 -4.69
C ILE A 32 -15.70 3.56 -5.47
N ASN A 33 -15.84 3.18 -6.74
CA ASN A 33 -14.68 2.78 -7.54
C ASN A 33 -13.75 3.96 -7.84
N LYS A 34 -14.30 5.16 -8.03
CA LYS A 34 -13.51 6.38 -8.21
C LYS A 34 -12.69 6.68 -6.96
N SER A 35 -13.34 6.77 -5.79
CA SER A 35 -12.66 7.06 -4.52
C SER A 35 -11.63 5.99 -4.15
N PHE A 36 -11.92 4.71 -4.40
CA PHE A 36 -10.93 3.64 -4.24
C PHE A 36 -9.70 3.91 -5.13
N LYS A 37 -9.89 4.08 -6.44
CA LYS A 37 -8.79 4.27 -7.40
C LYS A 37 -7.94 5.49 -7.09
N GLU A 38 -8.56 6.62 -6.76
CA GLU A 38 -7.85 7.87 -6.41
C GLU A 38 -6.92 7.67 -5.21
N ASN A 39 -7.40 6.97 -4.18
CA ASN A 39 -6.59 6.65 -3.00
C ASN A 39 -5.42 5.71 -3.34
N ILE A 40 -5.62 4.71 -4.21
CA ILE A 40 -4.53 3.84 -4.66
C ILE A 40 -3.46 4.64 -5.44
N ILE A 41 -3.88 5.58 -6.30
CA ILE A 41 -2.95 6.44 -7.06
C ILE A 41 -2.13 7.30 -6.11
N LYS A 42 -2.76 7.98 -5.16
CA LYS A 42 -2.05 8.81 -4.15
C LYS A 42 -1.10 7.96 -3.30
N GLY A 43 -1.55 6.77 -2.87
CA GLY A 43 -0.71 5.81 -2.16
C GLY A 43 0.53 5.40 -2.97
N ASN A 44 0.38 5.14 -4.27
CA ASN A 44 1.50 4.82 -5.17
C ASN A 44 2.47 6.00 -5.30
N GLN A 45 1.95 7.22 -5.44
CA GLN A 45 2.77 8.43 -5.52
C GLN A 45 3.63 8.62 -4.26
N CYS A 46 3.03 8.46 -3.06
CA CYS A 46 3.76 8.52 -1.80
C CYS A 46 4.82 7.40 -1.68
N VAL A 47 4.55 6.17 -2.14
CA VAL A 47 5.57 5.11 -2.17
C VAL A 47 6.77 5.51 -3.04
N ASN A 48 6.52 6.09 -4.21
CA ASN A 48 7.58 6.55 -5.11
C ASN A 48 8.39 7.71 -4.51
N ALA A 49 7.77 8.55 -3.69
CA ALA A 49 8.42 9.60 -2.92
C ALA A 49 9.11 9.11 -1.63
N GLU A 50 9.04 7.80 -1.33
CA GLU A 50 9.44 7.19 -0.04
C GLU A 50 8.72 7.75 1.20
N GLU A 51 7.54 8.34 1.02
CA GLU A 51 6.61 8.82 2.06
C GLU A 51 5.72 7.66 2.54
N TYR A 52 6.33 6.71 3.24
CA TYR A 52 5.67 5.44 3.55
C TYR A 52 4.48 5.57 4.50
N GLU A 53 4.46 6.57 5.40
CA GLU A 53 3.34 6.76 6.34
C GLU A 53 2.10 7.28 5.61
N GLU A 54 2.28 8.27 4.74
CA GLU A 54 1.26 8.85 3.87
C GLU A 54 0.73 7.80 2.90
N ALA A 55 1.61 6.98 2.32
CA ALA A 55 1.22 5.87 1.47
C ALA A 55 0.27 4.90 2.19
N ILE A 56 0.63 4.47 3.41
CA ILE A 56 -0.22 3.58 4.23
C ILE A 56 -1.57 4.23 4.53
N LYS A 57 -1.59 5.53 4.82
CA LYS A 57 -2.82 6.29 5.08
C LYS A 57 -3.76 6.26 3.85
N PHE A 58 -3.24 6.57 2.66
CA PHE A 58 -4.04 6.54 1.44
C PHE A 58 -4.55 5.14 1.10
N TYR A 59 -3.72 4.10 1.22
CA TYR A 59 -4.19 2.73 0.99
C TYR A 59 -5.29 2.31 1.96
N LYS A 60 -5.15 2.63 3.25
CA LYS A 60 -6.19 2.38 4.27
C LYS A 60 -7.49 3.10 3.94
N GLU A 61 -7.41 4.36 3.50
CA GLU A 61 -8.59 5.12 3.09
C GLU A 61 -9.27 4.50 1.87
N GLY A 62 -8.50 4.05 0.86
CA GLY A 62 -9.03 3.31 -0.27
C GLY A 62 -9.77 2.03 0.15
N LEU A 63 -9.18 1.26 1.07
CA LEU A 63 -9.77 0.01 1.58
C LEU A 63 -11.10 0.20 2.32
N ARG A 64 -11.44 1.42 2.77
CA ARG A 64 -12.77 1.73 3.33
C ARG A 64 -13.87 1.69 2.28
N TYR A 65 -13.54 1.95 1.02
CA TYR A 65 -14.50 1.91 -0.10
C TYR A 65 -14.62 0.51 -0.70
N LYS A 66 -13.50 -0.22 -0.79
CA LYS A 66 -13.46 -1.54 -1.42
C LYS A 66 -12.35 -2.38 -0.79
N ASN A 67 -12.75 -3.51 -0.20
CA ASN A 67 -11.82 -4.53 0.26
C ASN A 67 -11.02 -5.07 -0.94
N ASN A 68 -9.70 -5.08 -0.81
CA ASN A 68 -8.79 -5.62 -1.81
C ASN A 68 -7.57 -6.24 -1.13
N SER A 69 -7.43 -7.56 -1.23
CA SER A 69 -6.34 -8.32 -0.61
C SER A 69 -4.95 -7.91 -1.09
N GLU A 70 -4.81 -7.56 -2.37
CA GLU A 70 -3.55 -7.08 -2.94
C GLU A 70 -3.09 -5.79 -2.25
N ILE A 71 -4.02 -4.86 -2.01
CA ILE A 71 -3.72 -3.61 -1.31
C ILE A 71 -3.38 -3.86 0.15
N TYR A 72 -4.03 -4.81 0.83
CA TYR A 72 -3.63 -5.23 2.18
C TYR A 72 -2.19 -5.77 2.20
N THR A 73 -1.85 -6.69 1.29
CA THR A 73 -0.49 -7.22 1.17
C THR A 73 0.52 -6.12 0.90
N LYS A 74 0.17 -5.17 0.02
CA LYS A 74 1.01 -4.01 -0.30
C LYS A 74 1.28 -3.14 0.93
N VAL A 75 0.27 -2.88 1.76
CA VAL A 75 0.44 -2.15 3.02
C VAL A 75 1.42 -2.87 3.96
N GLN A 76 1.31 -4.20 4.09
CA GLN A 76 2.24 -4.98 4.92
C GLN A 76 3.67 -4.92 4.39
N ASP A 77 3.85 -4.99 3.06
CA ASP A 77 5.17 -4.84 2.45
C ASP A 77 5.74 -3.43 2.69
N ILE A 78 4.94 -2.38 2.58
CA ILE A 78 5.40 -0.99 2.82
C ILE A 78 5.82 -0.78 4.26
N ILE A 79 5.12 -1.37 5.24
CA ILE A 79 5.52 -1.33 6.65
C ILE A 79 6.91 -1.95 6.81
N LYS A 80 7.16 -3.11 6.22
CA LYS A 80 8.48 -3.76 6.26
C LYS A 80 9.56 -2.95 5.52
N ILE A 81 9.22 -2.30 4.41
CA ILE A 81 10.14 -1.43 3.67
C ILE A 81 10.50 -0.19 4.50
N LYS A 82 9.54 0.40 5.22
CA LYS A 82 9.78 1.50 6.14
C LYS A 82 10.76 1.08 7.25
N ASP A 83 10.56 -0.09 7.84
CA ASP A 83 11.47 -0.63 8.86
C ASP A 83 12.85 -0.96 8.28
N SER A 84 12.90 -1.50 7.06
CA SER A 84 14.12 -1.74 6.30
C SER A 84 14.96 -0.47 6.12
N LYS A 85 14.32 0.65 5.77
CA LYS A 85 14.97 1.98 5.72
C LYS A 85 15.59 2.37 7.06
N LYS A 86 14.88 2.13 8.16
CA LYS A 86 15.38 2.40 9.52
C LYS A 86 16.58 1.52 9.86
N PHE A 87 16.48 0.21 9.67
CA PHE A 87 17.57 -0.73 9.94
C PHE A 87 18.82 -0.39 9.15
N TYR A 88 18.69 -0.10 7.85
CA TYR A 88 19.81 0.31 7.02
C TYR A 88 20.49 1.58 7.57
N SER A 89 19.71 2.63 7.87
CA SER A 89 20.25 3.88 8.41
C SER A 89 20.95 3.68 9.77
N THR A 90 20.39 2.84 10.65
CA THR A 90 21.03 2.50 11.92
C THR A 90 22.33 1.71 11.71
N GLY A 91 22.37 0.77 10.77
CA GLY A 91 23.59 0.04 10.42
C GLY A 91 24.70 0.97 9.93
N ILE A 92 24.36 1.96 9.09
CA ILE A 92 25.31 2.99 8.65
C ILE A 92 25.82 3.83 9.83
N SER A 93 24.96 4.18 10.80
CA SER A 93 25.39 4.89 12.01
C SER A 93 26.40 4.07 12.81
N PHE A 94 26.09 2.80 13.09
CA PHE A 94 27.02 1.92 13.82
C PHE A 94 28.34 1.71 13.08
N LYS A 95 28.31 1.56 11.76
CA LYS A 95 29.54 1.49 10.95
C LYS A 95 30.41 2.74 11.14
N LYS A 96 29.81 3.95 11.09
CA LYS A 96 30.53 5.21 11.31
C LYS A 96 31.11 5.33 12.72
N GLU A 97 30.47 4.72 13.71
CA GLU A 97 30.94 4.63 15.09
C GLU A 97 32.01 3.52 15.29
N GLY A 98 32.37 2.77 14.25
CA GLY A 98 33.30 1.62 14.34
C GLY A 98 32.70 0.37 14.98
N LYS A 99 31.38 0.37 15.26
CA LYS A 99 30.62 -0.74 15.84
C LYS A 99 30.20 -1.73 14.76
N TYR A 100 31.19 -2.40 14.16
CA TYR A 100 30.96 -3.19 12.94
C TYR A 100 30.06 -4.42 13.15
N LYS A 101 30.07 -5.04 14.33
CA LYS A 101 29.20 -6.19 14.62
C LYS A 101 27.74 -5.75 14.69
N GLU A 102 27.46 -4.68 15.39
CA GLU A 102 26.14 -4.07 15.52
C GLU A 102 25.63 -3.56 14.17
N ALA A 103 26.53 -3.00 13.34
CA ALA A 103 26.20 -2.61 11.97
C ALA A 103 25.72 -3.81 11.14
N VAL A 104 26.47 -4.93 11.16
CA VAL A 104 26.09 -6.18 10.48
C VAL A 104 24.73 -6.68 10.95
N ASP A 105 24.47 -6.66 12.26
CA ASP A 105 23.19 -7.11 12.82
C ASP A 105 22.01 -6.25 12.36
N MET A 106 22.22 -4.95 12.14
CA MET A 106 21.19 -4.07 11.56
C MET A 106 21.01 -4.33 10.07
N PHE A 107 22.10 -4.46 9.30
CA PHE A 107 22.02 -4.71 7.86
C PHE A 107 21.33 -6.04 7.52
N LYS A 108 21.48 -7.08 8.36
CA LYS A 108 20.77 -8.35 8.21
C LYS A 108 19.24 -8.24 8.36
N LYS A 109 18.73 -7.18 8.99
CA LYS A 109 17.28 -6.95 9.17
C LYS A 109 16.64 -6.19 8.01
N VAL A 110 17.44 -5.73 7.04
CA VAL A 110 16.95 -5.03 5.84
C VAL A 110 16.11 -5.99 5.00
N TYR A 111 14.91 -5.57 4.64
CA TYR A 111 13.92 -6.40 3.95
C TYR A 111 14.28 -6.55 2.47
N ASP A 112 14.19 -7.77 1.94
CA ASP A 112 14.60 -8.10 0.57
C ASP A 112 13.79 -7.38 -0.52
N LYS A 113 12.51 -7.07 -0.27
CA LYS A 113 11.69 -6.27 -1.18
C LYS A 113 12.10 -4.79 -1.24
N ASP A 114 12.84 -4.28 -0.25
CA ASP A 114 13.53 -2.99 -0.36
C ASP A 114 14.83 -3.18 -1.16
N LYS A 115 14.68 -3.51 -2.45
CA LYS A 115 15.79 -3.98 -3.31
C LYS A 115 17.02 -3.07 -3.25
N LYS A 116 16.81 -1.75 -3.22
CA LYS A 116 17.88 -0.75 -3.15
C LYS A 116 18.71 -0.91 -1.88
N ARG A 117 18.06 -0.90 -0.71
CA ARG A 117 18.78 -0.99 0.57
C ARG A 117 19.27 -2.40 0.83
N TYR A 118 18.54 -3.42 0.38
CA TYR A 118 18.95 -4.81 0.56
C TYR A 118 20.25 -5.14 -0.17
N LEU A 119 20.40 -4.67 -1.42
CA LEU A 119 21.66 -4.84 -2.16
C LEU A 119 22.80 -4.10 -1.46
N ASN A 120 22.58 -2.84 -1.08
CA ASN A 120 23.61 -2.08 -0.37
C ASN A 120 23.96 -2.73 0.96
N ALA A 121 22.98 -3.22 1.72
CA ALA A 121 23.19 -3.89 2.99
C ALA A 121 24.09 -5.11 2.86
N LYS A 122 24.01 -5.88 1.75
CA LYS A 122 24.93 -7.00 1.50
C LYS A 122 26.38 -6.54 1.37
N ASN A 123 26.62 -5.51 0.56
CA ASN A 123 27.96 -4.94 0.38
C ASN A 123 28.52 -4.40 1.71
N GLU A 124 27.66 -3.69 2.46
CA GLU A 124 28.02 -3.15 3.77
C GLU A 124 28.33 -4.24 4.80
N ILE A 125 27.64 -5.39 4.76
CA ILE A 125 27.93 -6.56 5.61
C ILE A 125 29.32 -7.11 5.31
N GLU A 126 29.68 -7.28 4.03
CA GLU A 126 31.00 -7.78 3.62
C GLU A 126 32.11 -6.86 4.13
N GLU A 127 31.94 -5.55 3.94
CA GLU A 127 32.90 -4.54 4.37
C GLU A 127 33.05 -4.51 5.90
N CYS A 128 31.94 -4.43 6.63
CA CYS A 128 31.95 -4.41 8.10
C CYS A 128 32.55 -5.69 8.69
N THR A 129 32.30 -6.85 8.07
CA THR A 129 32.91 -8.13 8.47
C THR A 129 34.42 -8.10 8.29
N ARG A 130 34.90 -7.55 7.16
CA ARG A 130 36.34 -7.42 6.89
C ARG A 130 37.00 -6.46 7.89
N LEU A 131 36.41 -5.31 8.15
CA LEU A 131 36.92 -4.33 9.12
C LEU A 131 36.93 -4.88 10.55
N CYS A 132 35.88 -5.59 10.96
CA CYS A 132 35.83 -6.24 12.27
C CYS A 132 36.97 -7.26 12.46
N ASN A 133 37.36 -7.98 11.41
CA ASN A 133 38.44 -8.95 11.48
C ASN A 133 39.83 -8.31 11.51
N MET A 134 40.01 -7.10 10.98
CA MET A 134 41.28 -6.35 11.08
C MET A 134 41.49 -5.71 12.46
N GLN A 135 40.44 -5.60 13.26
CA GLN A 135 40.48 -5.04 14.62
C GLN A 135 40.65 -6.10 15.72
N ARG A 136 40.75 -7.38 15.34
CA ARG A 136 41.05 -8.51 16.23
C ARG A 136 42.55 -8.77 16.25
#